data_AF-A0A946P3T0-F1
#
_entry.id   AF-A0A946P3T0-F1
#
_cell.length_a   1.000
_cell.length_b   1.000
_cell.length_c   1.000
_cell.angle_alpha   90.00
_cell.angle_beta   90.00
_cell.angle_gamma   90.00
#
_symmetry.space_group_name_H-M   'P 1'
#
loop_
_entity.id
_entity.type
_entity.pdbx_description
1 polymer ?
#
loop_
_entity_poly.entity_id
_entity_poly.type
_entity_poly.pdbx_seq_one_letter_code
_entity_poly.pdbx_strand_id
1 'polypeptide(L)'
;MADVDTIEDKLVEFTDYKVADIYLAEFGRKEILLAEAEMPGLMSLREKYGVEKPLRGARIAGCIHMTIQTAVLIETLVELGADVKWSSCNIYSTQDHAAAAIAEAGYPVYAWKGETEEEYWWCVEQTLNFGNGLGPNILLDDGGDLTQIILEKYTHLITEIKGVSEETTTGVHRLYQLMEEGELPFPAINVNDSVTKSKFDNKYGCRESLADGIKRATDIMLAGKKVVICGYGDVGKGCAQSMAGYGMQV
;
A
#
# COMPACT_ATOMS: atom_id res chain seq x y z
N MET A 1 49.75 -30.97 -2.45
CA MET A 1 48.30 -30.81 -2.69
C MET A 1 47.87 -29.67 -1.80
N ALA A 2 47.60 -28.51 -2.39
CA ALA A 2 47.02 -27.39 -1.67
C ALA A 2 45.51 -27.64 -1.64
N ASP A 3 44.94 -27.72 -0.45
CA ASP A 3 43.49 -27.73 -0.26
C ASP A 3 42.96 -26.35 -0.65
N VAL A 4 42.20 -26.33 -1.74
CA VAL A 4 41.42 -25.19 -2.18
C VAL A 4 40.14 -25.25 -1.35
N ASP A 5 40.14 -24.61 -0.18
CA ASP A 5 38.92 -24.34 0.57
C ASP A 5 38.06 -23.38 -0.26
N THR A 6 37.09 -23.96 -0.96
CA THR A 6 35.92 -23.27 -1.48
C THR A 6 35.14 -22.70 -0.30
N ILE A 7 35.38 -21.43 0.01
CA ILE A 7 34.45 -20.65 0.83
C ILE A 7 33.27 -20.37 -0.08
N GLU A 8 32.23 -21.20 0.05
CA GLU A 8 30.88 -20.90 -0.40
C GLU A 8 30.52 -19.49 0.08
N ASP A 9 30.29 -18.57 -0.85
CA ASP A 9 29.53 -17.35 -0.58
C ASP A 9 28.17 -17.79 -0.02
N LYS A 10 28.06 -17.84 1.31
CA LYS A 10 26.77 -17.95 1.99
C LYS A 10 26.02 -16.67 1.66
N LEU A 11 25.19 -16.75 0.61
CA LEU A 11 24.11 -15.80 0.37
C LEU A 11 23.37 -15.67 1.70
N VAL A 12 23.47 -14.51 2.32
CA VAL A 12 22.72 -14.19 3.54
C VAL A 12 21.26 -14.19 3.10
N GLU A 13 20.51 -15.18 3.57
CA GLU A 13 19.08 -15.27 3.32
C GLU A 13 18.41 -14.00 3.87
N PHE A 14 17.66 -13.29 3.03
CA PHE A 14 16.93 -12.10 3.45
C PHE A 14 15.78 -12.56 4.35
N THR A 15 15.77 -12.11 5.62
CA THR A 15 14.77 -12.54 6.61
C THR A 15 13.95 -11.39 7.19
N ASP A 16 14.11 -10.17 6.67
CA ASP A 16 13.45 -8.98 7.22
C ASP A 16 12.04 -8.79 6.63
N TYR A 17 11.17 -9.79 6.82
CA TYR A 17 9.79 -9.78 6.36
C TYR A 17 8.91 -10.69 7.23
N LYS A 18 7.59 -10.52 7.13
CA LYS A 18 6.59 -11.46 7.67
C LYS A 18 5.38 -11.50 6.75
N VAL A 19 5.21 -12.61 6.05
CA VAL A 19 4.09 -12.86 5.12
C VAL A 19 3.44 -14.21 5.43
N ALA A 20 2.25 -14.47 4.88
CA ALA A 20 1.55 -15.73 5.11
C ALA A 20 2.32 -16.96 4.59
N ASP A 21 2.80 -16.89 3.35
CA ASP A 21 3.47 -18.00 2.67
C ASP A 21 4.40 -17.47 1.57
N ILE A 22 5.72 -17.60 1.78
CA ILE A 22 6.74 -17.14 0.83
C ILE A 22 6.71 -17.92 -0.49
N TYR A 23 6.21 -19.17 -0.49
CA TYR A 23 6.16 -20.00 -1.69
C TYR A 23 5.14 -19.51 -2.73
N LEU A 24 4.32 -18.51 -2.40
CA LEU A 24 3.43 -17.84 -3.32
C LEU A 24 4.13 -16.80 -4.22
N ALA A 25 5.42 -16.53 -3.99
CA ALA A 25 6.16 -15.48 -4.69
C ALA A 25 6.17 -15.63 -6.22
N GLU A 26 6.30 -16.85 -6.75
CA GLU A 26 6.29 -17.07 -8.21
C GLU A 26 4.93 -16.69 -8.82
N PHE A 27 3.84 -17.01 -8.15
CA PHE A 27 2.50 -16.63 -8.60
C PHE A 27 2.32 -15.11 -8.52
N GLY A 28 2.72 -14.48 -7.41
CA GLY A 28 2.71 -13.04 -7.26
C GLY A 28 3.49 -12.31 -8.35
N ARG A 29 4.69 -12.81 -8.67
CA ARG A 29 5.52 -12.24 -9.75
C ARG A 29 4.81 -12.27 -11.10
N LYS A 30 4.10 -13.36 -11.42
CA LYS A 30 3.33 -13.47 -12.67
C LYS A 30 2.20 -12.43 -12.74
N GLU A 31 1.48 -12.22 -11.64
CA GLU A 31 0.43 -11.19 -11.61
C GLU A 31 0.98 -9.77 -11.61
N ILE A 32 2.13 -9.52 -10.96
CA ILE A 32 2.83 -8.23 -11.02
C ILE A 32 3.19 -7.89 -12.47
N LEU A 33 3.72 -8.84 -13.25
CA LEU A 33 4.06 -8.62 -14.67
C LEU A 33 2.83 -8.25 -15.52
N LEU A 34 1.66 -8.83 -15.21
CA LEU A 34 0.40 -8.45 -15.87
C LEU A 34 -0.04 -7.05 -15.43
N ALA A 35 0.09 -6.73 -14.15
CA ALA A 35 -0.28 -5.42 -13.62
C ALA A 35 0.62 -4.30 -14.15
N GLU A 36 1.92 -4.53 -14.36
CA GLU A 36 2.82 -3.56 -14.99
C GLU A 36 2.33 -3.12 -16.37
N ALA A 37 1.78 -4.06 -17.17
CA ALA A 37 1.19 -3.75 -18.47
C ALA A 37 -0.07 -2.88 -18.38
N GLU A 38 -0.82 -2.99 -17.28
CA GLU A 38 -2.04 -2.20 -17.00
C GLU A 38 -1.75 -0.91 -16.21
N MET A 39 -0.49 -0.66 -15.81
CA MET A 39 -0.09 0.52 -15.03
C MET A 39 0.92 1.41 -15.78
N PRO A 40 0.58 1.90 -16.99
CA PRO A 40 1.52 2.65 -17.84
C PRO A 40 2.02 3.95 -17.20
N GLY A 41 1.24 4.55 -16.29
CA GLY A 41 1.65 5.73 -15.53
C GLY A 41 2.89 5.48 -14.66
N LEU A 42 2.88 4.40 -13.86
CA LEU A 42 4.03 4.03 -13.04
C LEU A 42 5.22 3.59 -13.90
N MET A 43 4.97 2.82 -14.95
CA MET A 43 6.04 2.38 -15.85
C MET A 43 6.73 3.56 -16.54
N SER A 44 5.97 4.58 -16.94
CA SER A 44 6.52 5.81 -17.52
C SER A 44 7.37 6.59 -16.52
N LEU A 45 7.01 6.58 -15.22
CA LEU A 45 7.84 7.21 -14.19
C LEU A 45 9.16 6.47 -13.99
N ARG A 46 9.15 5.13 -14.00
CA ARG A 46 10.37 4.32 -13.96
C ARG A 46 11.28 4.65 -15.14
N GLU A 47 10.74 4.67 -16.36
CA GLU A 47 11.52 5.02 -17.57
C GLU A 47 12.11 6.42 -17.49
N LYS A 48 11.29 7.40 -17.09
CA LYS A 48 11.68 8.82 -17.07
C LYS A 48 12.70 9.15 -15.99
N TYR A 49 12.54 8.59 -14.79
CA TYR A 49 13.29 9.00 -13.60
C TYR A 49 14.20 7.92 -13.01
N GLY A 50 14.17 6.69 -13.56
CA GLY A 50 15.01 5.58 -13.08
C GLY A 50 16.50 5.84 -13.21
N VAL A 51 16.95 6.69 -14.15
CA VAL A 51 18.36 7.10 -14.23
C VAL A 51 18.70 8.18 -13.20
N GLU A 52 17.79 9.14 -12.98
CA GLU A 52 17.99 10.26 -12.04
C GLU A 52 17.98 9.77 -10.58
N LYS A 53 17.21 8.72 -10.28
CA LYS A 53 16.98 8.17 -8.94
C LYS A 53 16.62 9.28 -7.92
N PRO A 54 15.53 10.04 -8.17
CA PRO A 54 15.18 11.21 -7.37
C PRO A 54 14.85 10.89 -5.90
N LEU A 55 14.52 9.63 -5.60
CA LEU A 55 14.23 9.17 -4.23
C LEU A 55 15.46 8.61 -3.53
N ARG A 56 16.67 8.78 -4.09
CA ARG A 56 17.91 8.32 -3.43
C ARG A 56 18.04 8.90 -2.01
N GLY A 57 18.12 8.01 -1.03
CA GLY A 57 18.21 8.35 0.40
C GLY A 57 16.86 8.60 1.08
N ALA A 58 15.74 8.46 0.35
CA ALA A 58 14.43 8.33 0.95
C ALA A 58 14.32 6.98 1.67
N ARG A 59 13.76 7.01 2.88
CA ARG A 59 13.37 5.85 3.68
C ARG A 59 11.87 5.93 3.86
N ILE A 60 11.14 5.17 3.06
CA ILE A 60 9.68 5.29 2.91
C ILE A 60 9.01 4.16 3.68
N ALA A 61 8.33 4.50 4.77
CA ALA A 61 7.36 3.59 5.40
C ALA A 61 6.02 3.73 4.67
N GLY A 62 5.53 2.62 4.13
CA GLY A 62 4.23 2.53 3.48
C GLY A 62 3.22 1.76 4.33
N CYS A 63 2.05 2.35 4.56
CA CYS A 63 0.90 1.69 5.15
C CYS A 63 -0.29 1.82 4.19
N ILE A 64 -0.32 0.95 3.19
CA ILE A 64 -1.35 0.87 2.15
C ILE A 64 -1.65 -0.60 1.92
N HIS A 65 -2.91 -0.93 1.58
CA HIS A 65 -3.32 -2.27 1.14
C HIS A 65 -2.22 -3.01 0.36
N MET A 66 -1.74 -4.13 0.89
CA MET A 66 -0.65 -4.90 0.26
C MET A 66 -1.17 -5.79 -0.87
N THR A 67 -1.44 -5.19 -2.03
CA THR A 67 -1.97 -5.85 -3.24
C THR A 67 -0.93 -5.95 -4.35
N ILE A 68 -1.29 -6.60 -5.46
CA ILE A 68 -0.50 -6.62 -6.69
C ILE A 68 -0.26 -5.20 -7.24
N GLN A 69 -1.23 -4.30 -7.15
CA GLN A 69 -1.06 -2.92 -7.62
C GLN A 69 -0.06 -2.17 -6.73
N THR A 70 -0.13 -2.37 -5.41
CA THR A 70 0.83 -1.81 -4.46
C THR A 70 2.22 -2.39 -4.65
N ALA A 71 2.36 -3.66 -5.02
CA ALA A 71 3.65 -4.25 -5.38
C ALA A 71 4.32 -3.49 -6.54
N VAL A 72 3.56 -3.11 -7.58
CA VAL A 72 4.08 -2.28 -8.69
C VAL A 72 4.48 -0.88 -8.21
N LEU A 73 3.74 -0.29 -7.26
CA LEU A 73 4.10 0.97 -6.62
C LEU A 73 5.42 0.86 -5.84
N ILE A 74 5.56 -0.15 -4.97
CA ILE A 74 6.77 -0.41 -4.17
C ILE A 74 7.99 -0.52 -5.09
N GLU A 75 7.92 -1.37 -6.10
CA GLU A 75 9.02 -1.55 -7.05
C GLU A 75 9.30 -0.29 -7.88
N THR A 76 8.30 0.58 -8.09
CA THR A 76 8.53 1.89 -8.69
C THR A 76 9.31 2.80 -7.76
N LEU A 77 8.96 2.88 -6.48
CA LEU A 77 9.68 3.71 -5.51
C LEU A 77 11.14 3.25 -5.37
N VAL A 78 11.36 1.93 -5.30
CA VAL A 78 12.71 1.35 -5.28
C VAL A 78 13.46 1.64 -6.58
N GLU A 79 12.82 1.48 -7.74
CA GLU A 79 13.43 1.84 -9.03
C GLU A 79 13.76 3.34 -9.09
N LEU A 80 13.05 4.20 -8.36
CA LEU A 80 13.40 5.62 -8.25
C LEU A 80 14.42 5.93 -7.15
N GLY A 81 14.95 4.91 -6.46
CA GLY A 81 16.07 4.99 -5.53
C GLY A 81 15.71 4.99 -4.04
N ALA A 82 14.45 4.75 -3.69
CA ALA A 82 14.02 4.70 -2.29
C ALA A 82 14.43 3.39 -1.60
N ASP A 83 14.69 3.47 -0.30
CA ASP A 83 14.62 2.36 0.63
C ASP A 83 13.21 2.29 1.20
N VAL A 84 12.58 1.11 1.23
CA VAL A 84 11.15 0.95 1.52
C VAL A 84 10.91 -0.11 2.59
N LYS A 85 9.92 0.12 3.45
CA LYS A 85 9.33 -0.89 4.33
C LYS A 85 7.82 -0.77 4.27
N TRP A 86 7.12 -1.90 4.23
CA TRP A 86 5.69 -1.89 3.94
C TRP A 86 4.85 -2.74 4.90
N SER A 87 3.69 -2.20 5.28
CA SER A 87 2.60 -2.90 5.93
C SER A 87 1.29 -2.63 5.20
N SER A 88 0.29 -3.48 5.43
CA SER A 88 -1.07 -3.23 4.97
C SER A 88 -1.78 -2.23 5.89
N CYS A 89 -2.75 -1.45 5.38
CA CYS A 89 -3.63 -0.59 6.18
C CYS A 89 -4.98 -1.26 6.54
N ASN A 90 -5.14 -2.55 6.20
CA ASN A 90 -6.35 -3.30 6.54
C ASN A 90 -6.09 -4.80 6.62
N ILE A 91 -6.56 -5.41 7.72
CA ILE A 91 -6.38 -6.82 8.10
C ILE A 91 -6.84 -7.84 7.05
N TYR A 92 -7.71 -7.48 6.10
CA TYR A 92 -8.21 -8.39 5.07
C TYR A 92 -7.82 -8.00 3.65
N SER A 93 -7.10 -6.90 3.46
CA SER A 93 -6.84 -6.36 2.13
C SER A 93 -5.63 -6.97 1.44
N THR A 94 -4.71 -7.56 2.21
CA THR A 94 -3.49 -8.18 1.68
C THR A 94 -3.81 -9.28 0.68
N GLN A 95 -3.10 -9.27 -0.43
CA GLN A 95 -3.00 -10.39 -1.36
C GLN A 95 -1.68 -11.11 -1.07
N ASP A 96 -1.75 -12.28 -0.43
CA ASP A 96 -0.56 -12.94 0.14
C ASP A 96 0.53 -13.25 -0.90
N HIS A 97 0.13 -13.55 -2.14
CA HIS A 97 1.06 -13.76 -3.25
C HIS A 97 1.79 -12.48 -3.67
N ALA A 98 1.14 -11.31 -3.60
CA ALA A 98 1.79 -10.02 -3.82
C ALA A 98 2.83 -9.73 -2.73
N ALA A 99 2.44 -9.92 -1.46
CA ALA A 99 3.32 -9.76 -0.32
C ALA A 99 4.55 -10.69 -0.41
N ALA A 100 4.32 -11.97 -0.75
CA ALA A 100 5.38 -12.95 -0.95
C ALA A 100 6.33 -12.56 -2.09
N ALA A 101 5.82 -12.08 -3.23
CA ALA A 101 6.65 -11.68 -4.36
C ALA A 101 7.54 -10.46 -4.07
N ILE A 102 7.07 -9.53 -3.23
CA ILE A 102 7.86 -8.38 -2.78
C ILE A 102 8.89 -8.80 -1.72
N ALA A 103 8.52 -9.67 -0.78
CA ALA A 103 9.45 -10.24 0.21
C ALA A 103 10.57 -11.04 -0.46
N GLU A 104 10.25 -11.91 -1.42
CA GLU A 104 11.22 -12.70 -2.19
C GLU A 104 12.17 -11.81 -3.02
N ALA A 105 11.70 -10.64 -3.46
CA ALA A 105 12.53 -9.64 -4.14
C ALA A 105 13.50 -8.90 -3.20
N GLY A 106 13.47 -9.20 -1.89
CA GLY A 106 14.35 -8.61 -0.88
C GLY A 106 13.83 -7.31 -0.27
N TYR A 107 12.53 -7.02 -0.38
CA TYR A 107 11.93 -5.81 0.18
C TYR A 107 11.13 -6.13 1.45
N PRO A 108 11.35 -5.41 2.57
CA PRO A 108 10.64 -5.66 3.82
C PRO A 108 9.13 -5.43 3.71
N VAL A 109 8.37 -6.51 3.91
CA VAL A 109 6.90 -6.50 3.97
C VAL A 109 6.44 -7.26 5.20
N TYR A 110 5.58 -6.64 5.98
CA TYR A 110 4.91 -7.25 7.14
C TYR A 110 3.41 -7.13 6.88
N ALA A 111 2.84 -8.15 6.24
CA ALA A 111 1.44 -8.15 5.85
C ALA A 111 0.97 -9.56 5.49
N TRP A 112 -0.22 -9.93 5.94
CA TRP A 112 -0.94 -11.11 5.47
C TRP A 112 -2.46 -10.91 5.54
N LYS A 113 -3.20 -11.70 4.77
CA LYS A 113 -4.66 -11.67 4.82
C LYS A 113 -5.14 -12.38 6.09
N GLY A 114 -6.00 -11.71 6.85
CA GLY A 114 -6.59 -12.27 8.06
C GLY A 114 -5.78 -12.00 9.33
N GLU A 115 -5.03 -10.91 9.36
CA GLU A 115 -4.39 -10.40 10.59
C GLU A 115 -5.43 -10.21 11.71
N THR A 116 -4.98 -10.42 12.95
CA THR A 116 -5.62 -9.85 14.14
C THR A 116 -5.23 -8.38 14.28
N GLU A 117 -5.98 -7.62 15.09
CA GLU A 117 -5.64 -6.22 15.38
C GLU A 117 -4.24 -6.07 16.03
N GLU A 118 -3.83 -7.03 16.88
CA GLU A 118 -2.49 -7.02 17.49
C GLU A 118 -1.40 -7.21 16.43
N GLU A 119 -1.60 -8.16 15.51
CA GLU A 119 -0.68 -8.42 14.40
C GLU A 119 -0.63 -7.25 13.42
N TYR A 120 -1.75 -6.59 13.16
CA TYR A 120 -1.82 -5.39 12.32
C TYR A 120 -0.91 -4.28 12.86
N TRP A 121 -1.08 -3.91 14.14
CA TRP A 121 -0.27 -2.86 14.75
C TRP A 121 1.19 -3.28 14.86
N TRP A 122 1.46 -4.56 15.15
CA TRP A 122 2.83 -5.08 15.10
C TRP A 122 3.43 -4.88 13.70
N CYS A 123 2.71 -5.23 12.63
CA CYS A 123 3.17 -5.04 11.26
C CYS A 123 3.50 -3.57 10.95
N VAL A 124 2.62 -2.63 11.33
CA VAL A 124 2.88 -1.20 11.17
C VAL A 124 4.16 -0.78 11.89
N GLU A 125 4.36 -1.23 13.14
CA GLU A 125 5.57 -0.91 13.92
C GLU A 125 6.85 -1.45 13.29
N GLN A 126 6.81 -2.64 12.66
CA GLN A 126 7.96 -3.20 11.96
C GLN A 126 8.42 -2.33 10.78
N THR A 127 7.54 -1.53 10.18
CA THR A 127 7.90 -0.59 9.10
C THR A 127 8.69 0.63 9.58
N LEU A 128 8.71 0.90 10.89
CA LEU A 128 9.32 2.10 11.44
C LEU A 128 10.84 1.98 11.65
N ASN A 129 11.41 0.78 11.57
CA ASN A 129 12.82 0.52 11.83
C ASN A 129 13.60 0.26 10.54
N PHE A 130 14.36 1.25 10.06
CA PHE A 130 15.24 1.16 8.89
C PHE A 130 16.69 0.75 9.26
N GLY A 131 16.90 0.22 10.46
CA GLY A 131 18.21 -0.22 10.93
C GLY A 131 19.12 0.94 11.37
N ASN A 132 20.19 0.61 12.11
CA ASN A 132 21.18 1.57 12.62
C ASN A 132 20.57 2.75 13.42
N GLY A 133 19.40 2.53 14.06
CA GLY A 133 18.66 3.57 14.78
C GLY A 133 17.96 4.59 13.88
N LEU A 134 17.85 4.32 12.58
CA LEU A 134 17.13 5.16 11.62
C LEU A 134 15.68 4.71 11.51
N GLY A 135 14.77 5.69 11.42
CA GLY A 135 13.38 5.47 11.01
C GLY A 135 13.07 6.10 9.65
N PRO A 136 11.79 6.07 9.21
CA PRO A 136 11.38 6.65 7.95
C PRO A 136 11.63 8.17 7.92
N ASN A 137 11.89 8.70 6.72
CA ASN A 137 11.92 10.14 6.47
C ASN A 137 10.82 10.60 5.50
N ILE A 138 10.04 9.67 4.95
CA ILE A 138 8.84 9.93 4.15
C ILE A 138 7.80 8.89 4.57
N LEU A 139 6.55 9.30 4.70
CA LEU A 139 5.42 8.42 4.96
C LEU A 139 4.52 8.34 3.73
N LEU A 140 4.01 7.15 3.45
CA LEU A 140 3.02 6.90 2.42
C LEU A 140 1.86 6.15 3.08
N ASP A 141 0.75 6.84 3.30
CA ASP A 141 -0.30 6.42 4.24
C ASP A 141 -1.66 6.34 3.53
N ASP A 142 -2.48 5.39 3.97
CA ASP A 142 -3.87 5.22 3.54
C ASP A 142 -4.74 5.03 4.77
N GLY A 143 -5.45 6.09 5.12
CA GLY A 143 -6.36 6.15 6.26
C GLY A 143 -5.79 6.87 7.48
N GLY A 144 -4.46 7.03 7.57
CA GLY A 144 -3.79 7.85 8.57
C GLY A 144 -3.27 7.10 9.80
N ASP A 145 -3.30 5.76 9.81
CA ASP A 145 -2.91 4.97 10.98
C ASP A 145 -1.39 4.99 11.22
N LEU A 146 -0.59 5.01 10.14
CA LEU A 146 0.87 5.16 10.23
C LEU A 146 1.25 6.54 10.75
N THR A 147 0.56 7.57 10.29
CA THR A 147 0.70 8.94 10.80
C THR A 147 0.34 8.98 12.29
N GLN A 148 -0.80 8.41 12.67
CA GLN A 148 -1.29 8.41 14.05
C GLN A 148 -0.31 7.75 15.02
N ILE A 149 0.19 6.54 14.71
CA ILE A 149 1.09 5.82 15.62
C ILE A 149 2.41 6.57 15.83
N ILE A 150 2.90 7.29 14.82
CA ILE A 150 4.10 8.13 14.93
C ILE A 150 3.84 9.30 15.89
N LEU A 151 2.71 9.98 15.76
CA LEU A 151 2.36 11.12 16.61
C LEU A 151 2.10 10.71 18.06
N GLU A 152 1.57 9.52 18.30
CA GLU A 152 1.19 9.06 19.64
C GLU A 152 2.32 8.33 20.37
N LYS A 153 3.07 7.46 19.67
CA LYS A 153 4.02 6.51 20.30
C LYS A 153 5.47 6.73 19.87
N TYR A 154 5.72 7.12 18.63
CA TYR A 154 7.07 7.22 18.06
C TYR A 154 7.48 8.67 17.77
N THR A 155 7.16 9.58 18.70
CA THR A 155 7.38 11.02 18.55
C THR A 155 8.84 11.42 18.28
N HIS A 156 9.79 10.60 18.73
CA HIS A 156 11.22 10.79 18.45
C HIS A 156 11.59 10.66 16.96
N LEU A 157 10.75 10.02 16.13
CA LEU A 157 10.97 9.90 14.69
C LEU A 157 10.54 11.15 13.91
N ILE A 158 9.66 11.98 14.50
CA ILE A 158 9.04 13.14 13.83
C ILE A 158 10.09 14.09 13.24
N THR A 159 11.23 14.29 13.93
CA THR A 159 12.26 15.25 13.52
C THR A 159 12.91 14.91 12.17
N GLU A 160 12.89 13.64 11.76
CA GLU A 160 13.48 13.18 10.50
C GLU A 160 12.45 13.07 9.36
N ILE A 161 11.16 13.16 9.67
CA ILE A 161 10.08 13.02 8.69
C ILE A 161 9.92 14.30 7.89
N LYS A 162 10.09 14.19 6.57
CA LYS A 162 9.98 15.29 5.61
C LYS A 162 8.54 15.53 5.17
N GLY A 163 7.66 14.55 5.33
CA GLY A 163 6.24 14.67 5.06
C GLY A 163 5.54 13.33 4.85
N VAL A 164 4.23 13.42 4.67
CA VAL A 164 3.33 12.30 4.36
C VAL A 164 2.59 12.56 3.05
N SER A 165 2.39 11.52 2.24
CA SER A 165 1.39 11.52 1.17
C SER A 165 0.24 10.61 1.56
N GLU A 166 -0.98 11.15 1.60
CA GLU A 166 -2.17 10.45 2.10
C GLU A 166 -3.18 10.16 0.98
N GLU A 167 -3.58 8.88 0.89
CA GLU A 167 -4.34 8.31 -0.22
C GLU A 167 -5.84 8.54 -0.11
N THR A 168 -6.43 8.53 1.09
CA THR A 168 -7.91 8.51 1.24
C THR A 168 -8.51 9.74 1.88
N THR A 169 -9.78 9.98 1.56
CA THR A 169 -10.59 11.07 2.16
C THR A 169 -10.56 11.04 3.69
N THR A 170 -10.54 9.85 4.30
CA THR A 170 -10.53 9.69 5.76
C THR A 170 -9.22 10.16 6.36
N GLY A 171 -8.08 9.72 5.83
CA GLY A 171 -6.77 10.16 6.31
C GLY A 171 -6.56 11.65 6.05
N VAL A 172 -7.00 12.18 4.90
CA VAL A 172 -6.96 13.62 4.60
C VAL A 172 -7.77 14.42 5.62
N HIS A 173 -8.95 13.95 6.02
CA HIS A 173 -9.74 14.62 7.05
C HIS A 173 -8.99 14.66 8.39
N ARG A 174 -8.34 13.55 8.79
CA ARG A 174 -7.49 13.52 10.00
C ARG A 174 -6.35 14.52 9.91
N LEU A 175 -5.69 14.62 8.76
CA LEU A 175 -4.62 15.60 8.54
C LEU A 175 -5.12 17.05 8.64
N TYR A 176 -6.31 17.36 8.13
CA TYR A 176 -6.92 18.69 8.31
C TYR A 176 -7.24 18.99 9.77
N GLN A 177 -7.74 18.01 10.53
CA GLN A 177 -7.97 18.18 11.98
C GLN A 177 -6.66 18.53 12.71
N LEU A 178 -5.61 17.74 12.48
CA LEU A 178 -4.28 18.01 13.04
C LEU A 178 -3.74 19.39 12.61
N MET A 179 -3.98 19.80 11.36
CA MET A 179 -3.57 21.11 10.87
C MET A 179 -4.33 22.26 11.55
N GLU A 180 -5.65 22.13 11.72
CA GLU A 180 -6.51 23.11 12.39
C GLU A 180 -6.18 23.25 13.88
N GLU A 181 -5.77 22.14 14.51
CA GLU A 181 -5.34 22.08 15.91
C GLU A 181 -3.88 22.55 16.10
N GLY A 182 -3.12 22.70 15.01
CA GLY A 182 -1.71 23.08 15.05
C GLY A 182 -0.78 21.94 15.49
N GLU A 183 -1.25 20.69 15.38
CA GLU A 183 -0.55 19.47 15.83
C GLU A 183 0.11 18.71 14.68
N LEU A 184 -0.11 19.08 13.41
CA LEU A 184 0.54 18.46 12.26
C LEU A 184 2.03 18.92 12.14
N PRO A 185 3.02 18.06 12.44
CA PRO A 185 4.40 18.52 12.61
C PRO A 185 5.24 18.51 11.33
N PHE A 186 4.73 17.92 10.24
CA PHE A 186 5.39 17.83 8.95
C PHE A 186 4.41 18.10 7.80
N PRO A 187 4.88 18.50 6.61
CA PRO A 187 4.04 18.70 5.44
C PRO A 187 3.25 17.46 5.05
N ALA A 188 2.01 17.65 4.59
CA ALA A 188 1.18 16.59 4.05
C ALA A 188 0.74 16.90 2.63
N ILE A 189 0.81 15.90 1.75
CA ILE A 189 0.26 15.96 0.39
C ILE A 189 -1.03 15.14 0.37
N ASN A 190 -2.13 15.83 0.10
CA ASN A 190 -3.42 15.22 -0.16
C ASN A 190 -3.43 14.63 -1.58
N VAL A 191 -3.15 13.32 -1.69
CA VAL A 191 -3.18 12.60 -2.97
C VAL A 191 -4.63 12.39 -3.40
N ASN A 192 -5.52 12.12 -2.44
CA ASN A 192 -6.93 11.85 -2.70
C ASN A 192 -7.60 12.90 -3.60
N ASP A 193 -7.40 14.19 -3.31
CA ASP A 193 -8.09 15.29 -4.00
C ASP A 193 -7.45 15.66 -5.35
N SER A 194 -6.40 14.94 -5.77
CA SER A 194 -6.02 14.94 -7.18
C SER A 194 -7.22 14.48 -8.02
N VAL A 195 -7.51 15.20 -9.09
CA VAL A 195 -8.66 14.86 -9.97
C VAL A 195 -8.50 13.45 -10.52
N THR A 196 -7.28 13.05 -10.89
CA THR A 196 -6.91 11.72 -11.38
C THR A 196 -6.97 10.62 -10.31
N LYS A 197 -7.20 10.97 -9.04
CA LYS A 197 -7.44 10.04 -7.94
C LYS A 197 -8.93 10.05 -7.58
N SER A 198 -9.41 11.08 -6.89
CA SER A 198 -10.81 11.18 -6.41
C SER A 198 -11.87 10.90 -7.48
N LYS A 199 -11.68 11.42 -8.71
CA LYS A 199 -12.69 11.27 -9.77
C LYS A 199 -12.50 10.02 -10.62
N PHE A 200 -11.43 9.27 -10.39
CA PHE A 200 -11.13 8.03 -11.09
C PHE A 200 -11.18 6.83 -10.16
N ASP A 201 -10.25 6.73 -9.22
CA ASP A 201 -10.15 5.64 -8.26
C ASP A 201 -11.46 5.49 -7.46
N ASN A 202 -11.80 6.52 -6.66
CA ASN A 202 -12.92 6.41 -5.72
C ASN A 202 -14.24 6.13 -6.46
N LYS A 203 -14.38 6.56 -7.73
CA LYS A 203 -15.59 6.35 -8.51
C LYS A 203 -15.55 5.09 -9.35
N TYR A 204 -14.61 4.96 -10.27
CA TYR A 204 -14.54 3.85 -11.23
C TYR A 204 -13.91 2.60 -10.62
N GLY A 205 -12.98 2.76 -9.67
CA GLY A 205 -12.47 1.66 -8.85
C GLY A 205 -13.62 1.00 -8.08
N CYS A 206 -14.38 1.77 -7.30
CA CYS A 206 -15.56 1.24 -6.60
C CYS A 206 -16.66 0.73 -7.54
N ARG A 207 -16.78 1.29 -8.76
CA ARG A 207 -17.71 0.77 -9.78
C ARG A 207 -17.35 -0.67 -10.16
N GLU A 208 -16.07 -0.96 -10.29
CA GLU A 208 -15.56 -2.29 -10.65
C GLU A 208 -15.61 -3.24 -9.43
N SER A 209 -14.99 -2.84 -8.33
CA SER A 209 -14.68 -3.74 -7.22
C SER A 209 -15.87 -4.06 -6.31
N LEU A 210 -16.88 -3.20 -6.21
CA LEU A 210 -18.03 -3.47 -5.32
C LEU A 210 -18.79 -4.72 -5.75
N ALA A 211 -19.17 -4.79 -7.03
CA ALA A 211 -19.90 -5.94 -7.54
C ALA A 211 -19.05 -7.21 -7.53
N ASP A 212 -17.76 -7.09 -7.82
CA ASP A 212 -16.82 -8.20 -7.73
C ASP A 212 -16.77 -8.78 -6.31
N GLY A 213 -16.59 -7.92 -5.30
CA GLY A 213 -16.59 -8.33 -3.89
C GLY A 213 -17.88 -9.03 -3.46
N ILE A 214 -19.05 -8.48 -3.79
CA ILE A 214 -20.34 -9.10 -3.45
C ILE A 214 -20.49 -10.47 -4.12
N LYS A 215 -20.14 -10.57 -5.41
CA LYS A 215 -20.25 -11.82 -6.16
C LYS A 215 -19.32 -12.89 -5.62
N ARG A 216 -18.04 -12.58 -5.42
CA ARG A 216 -17.07 -13.54 -4.85
C ARG A 216 -17.46 -14.00 -3.44
N ALA A 217 -18.08 -13.12 -2.65
CA ALA A 217 -18.44 -13.44 -1.28
C ALA A 217 -19.74 -14.26 -1.16
N THR A 218 -20.65 -14.16 -2.13
CA THR A 218 -22.03 -14.66 -1.93
C THR A 218 -22.65 -15.39 -3.11
N ASP A 219 -22.05 -15.30 -4.31
CA ASP A 219 -22.56 -15.84 -5.57
C ASP A 219 -24.01 -15.43 -5.93
N ILE A 220 -24.57 -14.40 -5.26
CA ILE A 220 -25.96 -14.02 -5.48
C ILE A 220 -26.13 -13.35 -6.84
N MET A 221 -27.27 -13.65 -7.49
CA MET A 221 -27.72 -12.86 -8.62
C MET A 221 -28.08 -11.44 -8.15
N LEU A 222 -27.44 -10.41 -8.72
CA LEU A 222 -27.73 -9.02 -8.37
C LEU A 222 -29.04 -8.54 -9.02
N ALA A 223 -29.27 -8.87 -10.29
CA ALA A 223 -30.38 -8.34 -11.08
C ALA A 223 -31.76 -8.57 -10.43
N GLY A 224 -32.61 -7.53 -10.48
CA GLY A 224 -33.97 -7.54 -9.94
C GLY A 224 -34.07 -7.37 -8.42
N LYS A 225 -32.95 -7.32 -7.69
CA LYS A 225 -32.93 -7.04 -6.24
C LYS A 225 -32.92 -5.54 -5.98
N LYS A 226 -33.35 -5.17 -4.77
CA LYS A 226 -33.18 -3.82 -4.22
C LYS A 226 -31.88 -3.73 -3.46
N VAL A 227 -31.17 -2.61 -3.60
CA VAL A 227 -29.96 -2.30 -2.82
C VAL A 227 -30.10 -0.89 -2.24
N VAL A 228 -29.49 -0.66 -1.08
CA VAL A 228 -29.42 0.66 -0.47
C VAL A 228 -27.97 1.09 -0.46
N ILE A 229 -27.68 2.25 -1.04
CA ILE A 229 -26.34 2.87 -1.01
C ILE A 229 -26.36 4.04 -0.04
N CYS A 230 -25.70 3.88 1.10
CA CYS A 230 -25.63 4.91 2.14
C CYS A 230 -24.55 5.95 1.80
N GLY A 231 -24.95 7.01 1.09
CA GLY A 231 -24.08 8.13 0.72
C GLY A 231 -23.85 8.23 -0.79
N TYR A 232 -23.69 9.46 -1.30
CA TYR A 232 -23.57 9.73 -2.74
C TYR A 232 -22.37 10.63 -3.08
N GLY A 233 -21.28 10.50 -2.31
CA GLY A 233 -19.96 11.02 -2.65
C GLY A 233 -19.36 10.33 -3.89
N ASP A 234 -18.07 10.46 -4.14
CA ASP A 234 -17.45 9.82 -5.32
C ASP A 234 -17.54 8.28 -5.26
N VAL A 235 -17.28 7.69 -4.08
CA VAL A 235 -17.49 6.26 -3.80
C VAL A 235 -18.95 5.86 -4.03
N GLY A 236 -19.89 6.55 -3.38
CA GLY A 236 -21.33 6.26 -3.52
C GLY A 236 -21.84 6.34 -4.96
N LYS A 237 -21.34 7.30 -5.75
CA LYS A 237 -21.64 7.40 -7.19
C LYS A 237 -21.13 6.17 -7.96
N GLY A 238 -19.91 5.72 -7.68
CA GLY A 238 -19.33 4.50 -8.26
C GLY A 238 -20.14 3.25 -7.91
N CYS A 239 -20.43 3.08 -6.62
CA CYS A 239 -21.22 1.97 -6.08
C CYS A 239 -22.62 1.91 -6.69
N ALA A 240 -23.33 3.04 -6.72
CA ALA A 240 -24.66 3.13 -7.33
C ALA A 240 -24.62 2.80 -8.82
N GLN A 241 -23.61 3.30 -9.55
CA GLN A 241 -23.43 2.97 -10.96
C GLN A 241 -23.18 1.48 -11.18
N SER A 242 -22.37 0.85 -10.32
CA SER A 242 -22.10 -0.60 -10.37
C SER A 242 -23.39 -1.40 -10.22
N MET A 243 -24.12 -1.15 -9.14
CA MET A 243 -25.33 -1.92 -8.82
C MET A 243 -26.44 -1.72 -9.86
N ALA A 244 -26.64 -0.48 -10.33
CA ALA A 244 -27.58 -0.20 -11.41
C ALA A 244 -27.17 -0.89 -12.72
N GLY A 245 -25.86 -0.93 -13.03
CA GLY A 245 -25.32 -1.63 -14.20
C GLY A 245 -25.57 -3.14 -14.20
N TYR A 246 -25.69 -3.75 -13.02
CA TYR A 246 -26.08 -5.15 -12.86
C TYR A 246 -27.60 -5.38 -12.71
N GLY A 247 -28.43 -4.35 -12.97
CA GLY A 247 -29.88 -4.45 -12.98
C GLY A 247 -30.52 -4.46 -11.59
N MET A 248 -29.84 -3.95 -10.57
CA MET A 248 -30.46 -3.71 -9.25
C MET A 248 -31.29 -2.44 -9.25
N GLN A 249 -32.32 -2.40 -8.41
CA GLN A 249 -33.01 -1.17 -8.04
C GLN A 249 -32.23 -0.50 -6.90
N VAL A 250 -31.46 0.53 -7.25
CA VAL A 250 -30.63 1.35 -6.36
C VAL A 250 -31.44 2.49 -5.75
#